data_AF-A0A7L1TV06-F1
#
_entry.id   AF-A0A7L1TV06-F1
#
_cell.length_a   1.000
_cell.length_b   1.000
_cell.length_c   1.000
_cell.angle_alpha   90.00
_cell.angle_beta   90.00
_cell.angle_gamma   90.00
#
_symmetry.space_group_name_H-M   'P 1'
#
loop_
_entity.id
_entity.type
_entity.pdbx_description
1 polymer ?
#
loop_
_entity_poly.entity_id
_entity_poly.type
_entity_poly.pdbx_seq_one_letter_code
_entity_poly.pdbx_strand_id
1 'polypeptide(L)'
;QGLTHSKAQEILARDGPNALTPPPTTPEWVKFCRQLFGGFSILLWIGAILCFLAYGIQAGTEDEPSNDNLYLGIVLAAVVIITGCFSYYQEAKSSKIMESFKNMVPQ
;
A
#
# COMPACT_ATOMS: atom_id res chain seq x y z
N GLN A 1 -46.79 18.74 -12.22
CA GLN A 1 -46.85 17.30 -12.58
C GLN A 1 -45.43 16.82 -12.87
N GLY A 2 -45.09 15.61 -12.41
CA GLY A 2 -43.77 14.99 -12.65
C GLY A 2 -43.69 14.22 -13.97
N LEU A 3 -42.57 13.52 -14.18
CA LEU A 3 -42.35 12.64 -15.34
C LEU A 3 -43.33 11.45 -15.33
N THR A 4 -43.75 11.02 -16.51
CA THR A 4 -44.48 9.75 -16.68
C THR A 4 -43.52 8.59 -16.47
N HIS A 5 -44.02 7.47 -15.94
CA HIS A 5 -43.22 6.27 -15.69
C HIS A 5 -42.43 5.80 -16.92
N SER A 6 -43.04 5.85 -18.10
CA SER A 6 -42.38 5.50 -19.36
C SER A 6 -41.19 6.41 -19.68
N LYS A 7 -41.33 7.74 -19.52
CA LYS A 7 -40.22 8.67 -19.74
C LYS A 7 -39.12 8.55 -18.69
N ALA A 8 -39.49 8.30 -17.43
CA ALA A 8 -38.50 8.07 -16.38
C ALA A 8 -37.63 6.83 -16.67
N GLN A 9 -38.26 5.75 -17.17
CA GLN A 9 -37.56 4.51 -17.48
C GLN A 9 -36.68 4.61 -18.74
N GLU A 10 -37.14 5.36 -19.75
CA GLU A 10 -36.36 5.68 -20.95
C GLU A 10 -35.10 6.50 -20.60
N ILE A 11 -35.25 7.52 -19.75
CA ILE A 11 -34.13 8.34 -19.28
C ILE A 11 -33.14 7.50 -18.45
N LEU A 12 -33.63 6.64 -17.56
CA LEU A 12 -32.78 5.75 -16.75
C LEU A 12 -31.97 4.77 -17.61
N ALA A 13 -32.57 4.21 -18.67
CA ALA A 13 -31.88 3.31 -19.58
C ALA A 13 -30.83 4.04 -20.45
N ARG A 14 -31.08 5.31 -20.80
CA ARG A 14 -30.18 6.14 -21.59
C ARG A 14 -28.98 6.66 -20.78
N ASP A 15 -29.26 7.20 -19.59
CA ASP A 15 -28.28 7.96 -18.80
C ASP A 15 -27.62 7.10 -17.70
N GLY A 16 -28.18 5.93 -17.41
CA GLY A 16 -27.75 5.06 -16.34
C GLY A 16 -28.27 5.50 -14.95
N PRO A 17 -27.98 4.71 -13.90
CA PRO A 17 -28.34 5.07 -12.54
C PRO A 17 -27.70 6.42 -12.15
N ASN A 18 -28.41 7.25 -11.39
CA ASN A 18 -27.84 8.45 -10.78
C ASN A 18 -26.92 8.08 -9.61
N ALA A 19 -25.83 7.39 -9.91
CA ALA A 19 -24.84 6.90 -8.97
C ALA A 19 -23.45 7.20 -9.51
N LEU A 20 -22.55 7.63 -8.63
CA LEU A 20 -21.15 7.82 -8.98
C LEU A 20 -20.51 6.45 -9.21
N THR A 21 -20.00 6.20 -10.41
CA THR A 21 -19.23 4.99 -10.70
C THR A 21 -17.99 4.98 -9.80
N PRO A 22 -17.83 3.97 -8.93
CA PRO A 22 -16.66 3.90 -8.07
C PRO A 22 -15.41 3.69 -8.93
N PRO A 23 -14.31 4.40 -8.65
CA PRO A 23 -13.06 4.17 -9.34
C PRO A 23 -12.58 2.73 -9.08
N PRO A 24 -11.85 2.12 -10.01
CA PRO A 24 -11.31 0.77 -9.83
C PRO A 24 -10.47 0.72 -8.56
N THR A 25 -10.77 -0.24 -7.69
CA THR A 25 -10.04 -0.43 -6.44
C THR A 25 -8.73 -1.15 -6.70
N THR A 26 -7.62 -0.61 -6.19
CA THR A 26 -6.36 -1.33 -6.15
C THR A 26 -6.35 -2.29 -4.96
N PRO A 27 -5.81 -3.51 -5.11
CA PRO A 27 -5.72 -4.45 -4.00
C PRO A 27 -4.87 -3.89 -2.86
N GLU A 28 -5.26 -4.13 -1.62
CA GLU A 28 -4.56 -3.60 -0.43
C GLU A 28 -3.11 -4.08 -0.33
N TRP A 29 -2.82 -5.32 -0.76
CA TRP A 29 -1.44 -5.83 -0.80
C TRP A 29 -0.56 -5.05 -1.80
N VAL A 30 -1.12 -4.54 -2.91
CA VAL A 30 -0.39 -3.71 -3.88
C VAL A 30 -0.07 -2.34 -3.28
N LYS A 31 -1.02 -1.74 -2.53
CA LYS A 31 -0.80 -0.48 -1.83
C LYS A 31 0.28 -0.63 -0.75
N PHE A 32 0.22 -1.71 0.02
CA PHE A 32 1.24 -2.03 1.02
C PHE A 32 2.63 -2.22 0.41
N CYS A 33 2.74 -2.98 -0.70
CA CYS A 33 4.00 -3.14 -1.41
C CYS A 33 4.54 -1.81 -1.94
N ARG A 34 3.69 -0.95 -2.52
CA ARG A 34 4.11 0.40 -2.93
C ARG A 34 4.69 1.21 -1.78
N GLN A 35 4.13 1.06 -0.59
CA GLN A 35 4.60 1.77 0.59
C GLN A 35 5.93 1.21 1.14
N LEU A 36 6.16 -0.09 1.02
CA LEU A 36 7.43 -0.74 1.40
C LEU A 36 8.58 -0.43 0.45
N PHE A 37 8.30 -0.17 -0.83
CA PHE A 37 9.29 0.16 -1.85
C PHE A 37 9.27 1.65 -2.26
N GLY A 38 8.65 2.51 -1.44
CA GLY A 38 8.56 3.94 -1.71
C GLY A 38 9.66 4.75 -1.02
N GLY A 39 10.27 5.70 -1.74
CA GLY A 39 11.14 6.73 -1.17
C GLY A 39 12.36 6.19 -0.41
N PHE A 40 12.45 6.50 0.89
CA PHE A 40 13.59 6.14 1.75
C PHE A 40 13.72 4.64 2.01
N SER A 41 12.62 3.87 1.95
CA SER A 41 12.64 2.43 2.24
C SER A 41 13.45 1.63 1.22
N ILE A 42 13.59 2.10 -0.03
CA ILE A 42 14.48 1.48 -1.03
C ILE A 42 15.95 1.55 -0.60
N LEU A 43 16.39 2.70 -0.07
CA LEU A 43 17.77 2.87 0.39
C LEU A 43 18.09 1.90 1.54
N LEU A 44 17.14 1.73 2.45
CA LEU A 44 17.28 0.79 3.57
C LEU A 44 17.25 -0.67 3.12
N TRP A 45 16.43 -1.03 2.13
CA TRP A 45 16.44 -2.38 1.53
C TRP A 45 17.79 -2.69 0.88
N ILE A 46 18.34 -1.74 0.12
CA ILE A 46 19.68 -1.89 -0.48
C ILE A 46 20.73 -2.06 0.62
N GLY A 47 20.65 -1.25 1.70
CA GLY A 47 21.54 -1.38 2.86
C GLY A 47 21.44 -2.74 3.55
N ALA A 48 20.23 -3.26 3.76
CA ALA A 48 20.01 -4.58 4.35
C ALA A 48 20.59 -5.70 3.46
N ILE A 49 20.36 -5.64 2.14
CA ILE A 49 20.90 -6.61 1.19
C ILE A 49 22.44 -6.57 1.18
N LEU A 50 23.04 -5.39 1.22
CA LEU A 50 24.49 -5.21 1.32
C LEU A 50 25.05 -5.81 2.62
N CYS A 51 24.37 -5.64 3.76
CA CYS A 51 24.78 -6.24 5.04
C CYS A 51 24.75 -7.78 4.98
N PHE A 52 23.71 -8.36 4.37
CA PHE A 52 23.62 -9.81 4.18
C PHE A 52 24.68 -10.34 3.20
N LEU A 53 24.96 -9.61 2.12
CA LEU A 53 26.05 -9.94 1.19
C LEU A 53 27.42 -9.90 1.86
N ALA A 54 27.69 -8.85 2.64
CA ALA A 54 28.94 -8.71 3.38
C ALA A 54 29.14 -9.85 4.39
N TYR A 55 28.08 -10.21 5.13
CA TYR A 55 28.10 -11.37 6.02
C TYR A 55 28.34 -12.68 5.26
N GLY A 56 27.70 -12.87 4.10
CA GLY A 56 27.89 -14.05 3.26
C GLY A 56 29.34 -14.21 2.75
N ILE A 57 30.02 -13.10 2.44
CA ILE A 57 31.43 -13.12 2.05
C ILE A 57 32.34 -13.42 3.25
N GLN A 58 32.09 -12.78 4.40
CA GLN A 58 32.86 -13.03 5.63
C GLN A 58 32.73 -14.48 6.09
N ALA A 59 31.51 -15.03 6.10
CA ALA A 59 31.27 -16.43 6.47
C ALA A 59 31.92 -17.45 5.52
N GLY A 60 32.26 -17.05 4.30
CA GLY A 60 32.99 -17.90 3.34
C GLY A 60 34.52 -17.71 3.36
N THR A 61 35.03 -16.66 4.01
CA THR A 61 36.46 -16.28 3.97
C THR A 61 37.14 -16.41 5.34
N GLU A 62 36.39 -16.26 6.44
CA GLU A 62 36.89 -16.30 7.81
C GLU A 62 36.30 -17.50 8.58
N ASP A 63 37.13 -18.18 9.38
CA ASP A 63 36.70 -19.34 10.19
C ASP A 63 35.77 -18.93 11.37
N GLU A 64 35.86 -17.68 11.85
CA GLU A 64 34.98 -17.10 12.88
C GLU A 64 34.39 -15.76 12.40
N PRO A 65 33.35 -15.76 11.57
CA PRO A 65 32.73 -14.53 11.07
C PRO A 65 32.00 -13.78 12.20
N SER A 66 32.18 -12.46 12.28
CA SER A 66 31.42 -11.63 13.21
C SER A 66 29.94 -11.56 12.78
N ASN A 67 29.03 -11.79 13.72
CA ASN A 67 27.58 -11.78 13.45
C ASN A 67 27.00 -10.36 13.35
N ASP A 68 27.83 -9.32 13.46
CA ASP A 68 27.39 -7.92 13.48
C ASP A 68 26.65 -7.52 12.21
N ASN A 69 27.16 -7.93 11.04
CA ASN A 69 26.53 -7.65 9.75
C ASN A 69 25.18 -8.36 9.58
N LEU A 70 25.04 -9.56 10.16
CA LEU A 70 23.78 -10.30 10.18
C LEU A 70 22.73 -9.58 11.05
N TYR A 71 23.11 -9.19 12.27
CA TYR A 71 22.22 -8.45 13.17
C TYR A 71 21.83 -7.09 12.58
N LEU A 72 22.78 -6.36 11.99
CA LEU A 72 22.53 -5.08 11.34
C LEU A 72 21.53 -5.23 10.18
N GLY A 73 21.70 -6.25 9.33
CA GLY A 73 20.79 -6.55 8.23
C GLY A 73 19.36 -6.86 8.71
N ILE A 74 19.22 -7.67 9.77
CA ILE A 74 17.91 -8.00 10.36
C ILE A 74 17.24 -6.76 10.96
N VAL A 75 18.00 -5.94 11.70
CA VAL A 75 17.48 -4.70 12.31
C VAL A 75 17.02 -3.72 11.22
N LEU A 76 17.80 -3.54 10.16
CA LEU A 76 17.41 -2.70 9.02
C LEU A 76 16.12 -3.19 8.36
N ALA A 77 16.00 -4.50 8.11
CA ALA A 77 14.78 -5.08 7.55
C ALA A 77 13.56 -4.86 8.46
N ALA A 78 13.72 -5.07 9.78
CA ALA A 78 12.65 -4.84 10.75
C ALA A 78 12.21 -3.37 10.79
N VAL A 79 13.17 -2.42 10.75
CA VAL A 79 12.87 -0.98 10.70
C VAL A 79 12.06 -0.62 9.45
N VAL A 80 12.40 -1.19 8.28
CA VAL A 80 11.66 -0.96 7.03
C VAL A 80 10.23 -1.51 7.10
N ILE A 81 10.05 -2.71 7.67
CA ILE A 81 8.71 -3.30 7.84
C ILE A 81 7.85 -2.44 8.76
N ILE A 82 8.39 -2.02 9.91
CA ILE A 82 7.66 -1.19 10.89
C ILE A 82 7.28 0.16 10.27
N THR A 83 8.22 0.84 9.62
CA THR A 83 7.95 2.13 8.96
C THR A 83 6.96 1.98 7.80
N GLY A 84 7.05 0.90 7.02
CA GLY A 84 6.08 0.56 5.97
C GLY A 84 4.67 0.37 6.52
N CYS A 85 4.52 -0.37 7.63
CA CYS A 85 3.25 -0.57 8.31
C CYS A 85 2.65 0.75 8.82
N PHE A 86 3.45 1.61 9.46
CA PHE A 86 2.98 2.91 9.95
C PHE A 86 2.52 3.83 8.83
N SER A 87 3.23 3.85 7.71
CA SER A 87 2.86 4.68 6.57
C SER A 87 1.61 4.14 5.86
N TYR A 88 1.50 2.82 5.69
CA TYR A 88 0.30 2.19 5.16
C TYR A 88 -0.92 2.47 6.05
N TYR A 89 -0.77 2.41 7.37
CA TYR A 89 -1.86 2.76 8.29
C TYR A 89 -2.33 4.21 8.13
N GLN A 90 -1.40 5.15 7.92
CA GLN A 90 -1.74 6.55 7.67
C GLN A 90 -2.50 6.73 6.34
N GLU A 91 -2.06 6.05 5.29
CA GLU A 91 -2.71 6.10 3.96
C GLU A 91 -4.09 5.41 3.96
N ALA A 92 -4.21 4.27 4.64
CA ALA A 92 -5.46 3.55 4.80
C ALA A 92 -6.50 4.38 5.58
N LYS A 93 -6.06 5.10 6.64
CA LYS A 93 -6.93 6.02 7.39
C LYS A 93 -7.45 7.16 6.50
N SER A 94 -6.60 7.73 5.64
CA SER A 94 -7.00 8.76 4.67
C SER A 94 -8.02 8.22 3.66
N SER A 95 -7.77 7.03 3.13
CA SER A 95 -8.66 6.36 2.17
C SER A 95 -10.05 6.09 2.76
N LYS A 96 -10.11 5.67 4.04
CA LYS A 96 -11.37 5.41 4.74
C LYS A 96 -12.23 6.66 4.96
N ILE A 97 -11.61 7.82 5.16
CA ILE A 97 -12.33 9.09 5.27
C ILE A 97 -13.00 9.43 3.94
N MET A 98 -12.30 9.24 2.82
CA MET A 98 -12.86 9.47 1.47
C MET A 98 -14.04 8.53 1.16
N GLU A 99 -13.96 7.25 1.57
CA GLU A 99 -15.11 6.33 1.44
C GLU A 99 -16.31 6.78 2.28
N SER A 100 -16.08 7.32 3.49
CA SER A 100 -17.15 7.86 4.33
C SER A 100 -17.91 9.00 3.64
N PHE A 101 -17.26 9.80 2.79
CA PHE A 101 -17.93 10.85 2.03
C PHE A 101 -18.88 10.31 0.97
N LYS A 102 -18.55 9.18 0.33
CA LYS A 102 -19.44 8.55 -0.67
C LYS A 102 -20.73 8.02 -0.05
N ASN A 103 -20.65 7.55 1.19
CA ASN A 103 -21.81 7.03 1.92
C ASN A 103 -22.75 8.12 2.46
N MET A 104 -22.40 9.40 2.30
CA MET A 104 -23.26 10.53 2.69
C MET A 104 -24.17 11.05 1.57
N VAL A 105 -24.06 10.51 0.34
CA VAL A 105 -25.05 10.78 -0.71
C VAL A 105 -26.28 9.92 -0.43
N PRO A 106 -27.47 10.51 -0.19
CA PRO A 106 -28.68 9.74 0.09
C PRO A 106 -29.06 8.88 -1.13
N GLN A 107 -29.43 7.62 -0.88
CA GLN A 107 -29.90 6.67 -1.89
C GLN A 107 -31.18 7.15 -2.58
#